data_AF-A0A5E4N4S3-F1
#
_entry.id   AF-A0A5E4N4S3-F1
#
_cell.length_a   1.000
_cell.length_b   1.000
_cell.length_c   1.000
_cell.angle_alpha   90.00
_cell.angle_beta   90.00
_cell.angle_gamma   90.00
#
_symmetry.space_group_name_H-M   'P 1'
#
loop_
_entity.id
_entity.type
_entity.pdbx_description
1 polymer ?
#
loop_
_entity_poly.entity_id
_entity_poly.type
_entity_poly.pdbx_seq_one_letter_code
_entity_poly.pdbx_strand_id
1 'polypeptide(L)'
;MKPLVEYEKATTADPTPIKLLTPNPDFQKYHTSWLEDKWFPFMGSFLGAGSSWYYYSVQNRRPYYACLHMKLGAGILGAVAFYYIKQHRNAYLADKDAMYRHYIQLHPEYFEPPERKKVGELFKEWVPVR
;
A
#
# COMPACT_ATOMS: atom_id res chain seq x y z
N MET A 1 25.37 5.02 -1.91
CA MET A 1 25.32 4.21 -0.68
C MET A 1 23.91 4.30 -0.12
N LYS A 2 23.18 3.19 0.01
CA LYS A 2 21.92 3.17 0.77
C LYS A 2 22.27 3.42 2.25
N PRO A 3 21.53 4.25 3.00
CA PRO A 3 21.79 4.39 4.42
C PRO A 3 21.64 3.02 5.08
N LEU A 4 22.66 2.61 5.82
CA LEU A 4 22.62 1.44 6.67
C LEU A 4 21.45 1.66 7.64
N VAL A 5 20.41 0.85 7.51
CA VAL A 5 19.31 0.86 8.47
C VAL A 5 19.93 0.46 9.80
N GLU A 6 19.96 1.41 10.73
CA GLU A 6 20.52 1.26 12.06
C GLU A 6 19.67 0.22 12.82
N TYR A 7 20.14 -1.03 12.81
CA TYR A 7 19.44 -2.19 13.38
C TYR A 7 19.21 -2.05 14.90
N GLU A 8 20.00 -1.20 15.56
CA GLU A 8 19.89 -0.90 16.98
C GLU A 8 18.53 -0.25 17.32
N LYS A 9 18.00 0.63 16.44
CA LYS A 9 16.67 1.24 16.61
C LYS A 9 15.50 0.27 16.43
N ALA A 10 15.67 -0.83 15.71
CA ALA A 10 14.60 -1.83 15.60
C ALA A 10 14.37 -2.58 16.94
N THR A 11 15.42 -2.66 17.76
CA THR A 11 15.42 -3.31 19.07
C THR A 11 14.58 -2.54 20.12
N THR A 12 14.44 -1.23 19.96
CA THR A 12 13.72 -0.33 20.89
C THR A 12 12.26 -0.07 20.52
N ALA A 13 11.73 -0.72 19.48
CA ALA A 13 10.29 -0.66 19.21
C ALA A 13 9.53 -1.38 20.33
N ASP A 14 8.87 -0.62 21.20
CA ASP A 14 8.03 -1.14 22.27
C ASP A 14 7.02 -2.18 21.72
N PRO A 15 6.98 -3.42 22.24
CA PRO A 15 6.14 -4.51 21.73
C PRO A 15 4.65 -4.32 22.01
N THR A 16 4.25 -3.24 22.68
CA THR A 16 2.85 -2.95 22.96
C THR A 16 2.01 -2.89 21.67
N PRO A 17 0.88 -3.64 21.62
CA PRO A 17 0.04 -3.75 20.41
C PRO A 17 -0.44 -2.40 19.87
N ILE A 18 -0.70 -1.44 20.76
CA ILE A 18 -1.14 -0.09 20.40
C ILE A 18 -0.06 0.64 19.60
N LYS A 19 1.20 0.59 20.06
CA LYS A 19 2.31 1.27 19.39
C LYS A 19 2.63 0.67 18.02
N LEU A 20 2.39 -0.63 17.85
CA LEU A 20 2.51 -1.31 16.56
C LEU A 20 1.49 -0.83 15.52
N LEU A 21 0.28 -0.47 15.96
CA LEU A 21 -0.78 0.02 15.08
C LEU A 21 -0.71 1.54 14.85
N THR A 22 -0.03 2.30 15.70
CA THR A 22 0.15 3.73 15.48
C THR A 22 1.30 4.01 14.51
N PRO A 23 1.16 4.98 13.59
CA PRO A 23 2.26 5.37 12.73
C PRO A 23 3.44 5.87 13.57
N ASN A 24 4.63 5.31 13.35
CA ASN A 24 5.86 5.84 13.95
C ASN A 24 6.14 7.27 13.45
N PRO A 25 6.86 8.11 14.21
CA PRO A 25 7.24 9.45 13.75
C PRO A 25 8.05 9.43 12.44
N ASP A 26 8.79 8.36 12.21
CA ASP A 26 9.55 8.12 10.98
C ASP A 26 8.69 7.56 9.82
N PHE A 27 7.42 7.20 10.06
CA PHE A 27 6.54 6.61 9.06
C PHE A 27 6.45 7.49 7.82
N GLN A 28 6.27 8.79 8.01
CA GLN A 28 6.15 9.73 6.90
C GLN A 28 7.43 9.76 6.05
N LYS A 29 8.61 9.68 6.66
CA LYS A 29 9.90 9.70 5.95
C LYS A 29 10.11 8.50 5.04
N TYR A 30 9.63 7.32 5.41
CA TYR A 30 9.88 6.07 4.67
C TYR A 30 8.71 5.64 3.78
N HIS A 31 7.48 6.05 4.10
CA HIS A 31 6.27 5.65 3.37
C HIS A 31 5.77 6.71 2.38
N THR A 32 6.19 7.98 2.51
CA THR A 32 5.88 8.98 1.49
C THR A 32 6.90 8.90 0.37
N SER A 33 6.45 8.45 -0.79
CA SER A 33 7.23 8.51 -2.03
C SER A 33 6.60 9.54 -2.96
N TRP A 34 7.40 10.14 -3.83
CA TRP A 34 6.89 11.14 -4.80
C TRP A 34 5.80 10.58 -5.74
N LEU A 35 5.69 9.24 -5.83
CA LEU A 35 4.77 8.52 -6.70
C LEU A 35 3.46 8.10 -6.01
N GLU A 36 3.41 8.13 -4.67
CA GLU A 36 2.31 7.53 -3.89
C GLU A 36 0.93 8.13 -4.24
N ASP A 37 0.86 9.44 -4.46
CA ASP A 37 -0.37 10.13 -4.84
C ASP A 37 -0.71 10.04 -6.32
N LYS A 38 0.29 9.76 -7.16
CA LYS A 38 0.14 9.74 -8.61
C LYS A 38 -0.15 8.34 -9.13
N TRP A 39 0.23 7.30 -8.39
CA TRP A 39 0.15 5.91 -8.83
C TRP A 39 -1.28 5.46 -9.16
N PHE A 40 -2.24 5.74 -8.28
CA PHE A 40 -3.64 5.35 -8.49
C PHE A 40 -4.28 6.06 -9.70
N PRO A 41 -4.21 7.40 -9.82
CA PRO A 41 -4.69 8.09 -11.02
C PRO A 41 -3.97 7.64 -12.30
N PHE A 42 -2.67 7.36 -12.22
CA PHE A 42 -1.88 6.83 -13.34
C PHE A 42 -2.40 5.46 -13.81
N MET A 43 -2.61 4.52 -12.88
CA MET A 43 -3.22 3.23 -13.18
C MET A 43 -4.61 3.39 -13.81
N GLY A 44 -5.45 4.26 -13.25
CA GLY A 44 -6.77 4.54 -13.79
C GLY A 44 -6.72 5.08 -15.23
N SER A 45 -5.76 5.96 -15.52
CA SER A 45 -5.54 6.48 -16.88
C SER A 45 -5.14 5.39 -17.86
N PHE A 46 -4.19 4.53 -17.49
CA PHE A 46 -3.75 3.41 -18.33
C PHE A 46 -4.87 2.40 -18.57
N LEU A 47 -5.69 2.10 -17.56
CA LEU A 47 -6.84 1.21 -17.71
C LEU A 47 -7.92 1.82 -18.60
N GLY A 48 -8.23 3.11 -18.46
CA GLY A 48 -9.20 3.81 -19.31
C GLY A 48 -8.75 3.94 -20.77
N ALA A 49 -7.52 4.41 -20.99
CA ALA A 49 -6.95 4.52 -22.33
C ALA A 49 -6.68 3.14 -22.97
N GLY A 50 -6.25 2.15 -22.17
CA GLY A 50 -5.98 0.78 -22.63
C GLY A 50 -7.25 0.02 -23.00
N SER A 51 -8.31 0.14 -22.20
CA SER A 51 -9.62 -0.49 -22.51
C SER A 51 -10.26 0.11 -23.76
N SER A 52 -10.26 1.44 -23.89
CA SER A 52 -10.74 2.13 -25.10
C SER A 52 -9.86 1.80 -26.32
N TRP A 53 -8.54 1.68 -26.15
CA TRP A 53 -7.66 1.19 -27.20
C TRP A 53 -8.09 -0.18 -27.69
N TYR A 54 -8.17 -1.17 -26.78
CA TYR A 54 -8.56 -2.52 -27.12
C TYR A 54 -9.90 -2.58 -27.86
N TYR A 55 -10.90 -1.85 -27.38
CA TYR A 55 -12.22 -1.79 -28.00
C TYR A 55 -12.19 -1.19 -29.42
N TYR A 56 -11.48 -0.07 -29.63
CA TYR A 56 -11.49 0.57 -30.94
C TYR A 56 -10.52 -0.07 -31.95
N SER A 57 -9.32 -0.45 -31.54
CA SER A 57 -8.29 -0.96 -32.46
C SER A 57 -8.41 -2.47 -32.71
N VAL A 58 -8.59 -3.26 -31.64
CA VAL A 58 -8.60 -4.73 -31.75
C VAL A 58 -9.99 -5.24 -32.10
N GLN A 59 -11.00 -4.86 -31.31
CA GLN A 59 -12.36 -5.36 -31.49
C GLN A 59 -13.01 -4.80 -32.76
N ASN A 60 -12.97 -3.48 -32.95
CA ASN A 60 -13.57 -2.83 -34.12
C ASN A 60 -12.65 -2.78 -35.36
N ARG A 61 -11.46 -3.42 -35.29
CA ARG A 61 -10.46 -3.48 -36.37
C ARG A 61 -10.11 -2.12 -36.98
N ARG A 62 -10.14 -1.05 -36.19
CA ARG A 62 -9.78 0.30 -36.65
C ARG A 62 -8.27 0.52 -36.53
N PRO A 63 -7.67 1.39 -37.35
CA PRO A 63 -6.25 1.70 -37.24
C PRO A 63 -5.92 2.31 -35.88
N TYR A 64 -4.68 2.11 -35.44
CA TYR A 64 -4.22 2.42 -34.09
C TYR A 64 -4.36 3.91 -33.70
N TYR A 65 -4.29 4.82 -34.67
CA TYR A 65 -4.46 6.27 -34.47
C TYR A 65 -5.93 6.73 -34.47
N ALA A 66 -6.90 5.86 -34.78
CA ALA A 66 -8.31 6.22 -34.78
C ALA A 66 -8.80 6.61 -33.37
N CYS A 67 -9.71 7.58 -33.31
CA CYS A 67 -10.42 8.00 -32.08
C CYS A 67 -9.50 8.38 -30.91
N LEU A 68 -8.40 9.08 -31.19
CA LEU A 68 -7.44 9.49 -30.15
C LEU A 68 -8.09 10.32 -29.02
N HIS A 69 -9.02 11.22 -29.37
CA HIS A 69 -9.78 12.00 -28.38
C HIS A 69 -10.62 11.13 -27.45
N MET A 70 -11.21 10.02 -27.95
CA MET A 70 -11.95 9.08 -27.11
C MET A 70 -11.01 8.31 -26.17
N LYS A 71 -9.83 7.91 -26.65
CA LYS A 71 -8.82 7.20 -25.84
C LYS A 71 -8.26 8.10 -24.74
N LEU A 72 -7.95 9.35 -25.08
CA LEU A 72 -7.50 10.36 -24.12
C LEU A 72 -8.62 10.70 -23.12
N GLY A 73 -9.85 10.90 -23.59
CA GLY A 73 -11.01 11.13 -22.73
C GLY A 73 -11.28 9.99 -21.76
N ALA A 74 -11.19 8.75 -22.23
CA ALA A 74 -11.32 7.55 -21.39
C ALA A 74 -10.19 7.45 -20.35
N GLY A 75 -8.96 7.82 -20.72
CA GLY A 75 -7.84 7.91 -19.77
C GLY A 75 -8.07 8.95 -18.68
N ILE A 76 -8.50 10.16 -19.05
CA ILE A 76 -8.82 11.23 -18.08
C ILE A 76 -9.94 10.77 -17.13
N LEU A 77 -11.02 10.19 -17.68
CA LEU A 77 -12.14 9.69 -16.88
C LEU A 77 -11.70 8.56 -15.94
N GLY A 78 -10.86 7.64 -16.40
CA GLY A 78 -10.28 6.58 -15.59
C GLY A 78 -9.40 7.11 -14.45
N ALA A 79 -8.59 8.15 -14.72
CA ALA A 79 -7.75 8.78 -13.70
C ALA A 79 -8.58 9.43 -12.58
N VAL A 80 -9.64 10.16 -12.96
CA VAL A 80 -10.57 10.78 -12.01
C VAL A 80 -11.30 9.73 -11.18
N ALA A 81 -11.81 8.67 -11.82
CA ALA A 81 -12.48 7.59 -11.10
C ALA A 81 -11.56 6.93 -10.07
N PHE A 82 -10.32 6.62 -10.44
CA PHE A 82 -9.35 6.00 -9.55
C PHE A 82 -8.88 6.92 -8.42
N TYR A 83 -8.86 8.23 -8.64
CA TYR A 83 -8.59 9.21 -7.59
C TYR A 83 -9.63 9.13 -6.47
N TYR A 84 -10.92 9.12 -6.81
CA TYR A 84 -12.00 8.98 -5.83
C TYR A 84 -12.01 7.60 -5.16
N ILE A 85 -11.71 6.53 -5.91
CA ILE A 85 -11.56 5.20 -5.33
C ILE A 85 -10.42 5.17 -4.31
N LYS A 86 -9.27 5.80 -4.59
CA LYS A 86 -8.16 5.93 -3.62
C LYS A 86 -8.64 6.60 -2.34
N GLN A 87 -9.35 7.73 -2.46
CA GLN A 87 -9.86 8.47 -1.29
C GLN A 87 -10.81 7.61 -0.44
N HIS A 88 -11.79 6.96 -1.06
CA HIS A 88 -12.74 6.11 -0.36
C HIS A 88 -12.05 4.92 0.32
N ARG A 89 -11.12 4.26 -0.39
CA ARG A 89 -10.30 3.17 0.17
C ARG A 89 -9.50 3.63 1.38
N ASN A 90 -8.88 4.81 1.30
CA ASN A 90 -8.05 5.32 2.38
C ASN A 90 -8.89 5.69 3.61
N ALA A 91 -10.08 6.28 3.43
CA ALA A 91 -11.01 6.56 4.51
C ALA A 91 -11.45 5.26 5.21
N TYR A 92 -11.88 4.26 4.44
CA TYR A 92 -12.27 2.96 4.98
C TYR A 92 -11.14 2.27 5.77
N LEU A 93 -9.91 2.30 5.25
CA LEU A 93 -8.76 1.72 5.96
C LEU A 93 -8.42 2.49 7.24
N ALA A 94 -8.56 3.82 7.23
CA ALA A 94 -8.34 4.64 8.42
C ALA A 94 -9.37 4.32 9.52
N ASP A 95 -10.65 4.19 9.16
CA ASP A 95 -11.73 3.83 10.09
C ASP A 95 -11.52 2.44 10.68
N LYS A 96 -11.16 1.46 9.84
CA LYS A 96 -10.87 0.10 10.27
C LYS A 96 -9.68 0.04 11.26
N ASP A 97 -8.61 0.78 10.97
CA ASP A 97 -7.46 0.87 11.86
C ASP A 97 -7.81 1.57 13.19
N ALA A 98 -8.66 2.61 13.14
CA ALA A 98 -9.16 3.27 14.35
C ALA A 98 -9.98 2.31 15.23
N MET A 99 -10.87 1.52 14.61
CA MET A 99 -11.64 0.48 15.31
C MET A 99 -10.74 -0.55 15.98
N TYR A 100 -9.68 -1.02 15.32
CA TYR A 100 -8.75 -1.98 15.92
C TYR A 100 -7.97 -1.40 17.10
N ARG A 101 -7.49 -0.15 16.99
CA ARG A 101 -6.82 0.54 18.11
C ARG A 101 -7.76 0.67 19.31
N HIS A 102 -9.01 1.03 19.06
CA HIS A 102 -10.03 1.13 20.10
C HIS A 102 -10.31 -0.22 20.77
N TYR A 103 -10.44 -1.29 19.99
CA TYR A 103 -10.68 -2.64 20.52
C TYR A 103 -9.55 -3.13 21.43
N ILE A 104 -8.30 -2.92 21.03
CA ILE A 104 -7.13 -3.29 21.84
C ILE A 104 -7.07 -2.50 23.15
N GLN A 105 -7.46 -1.22 23.12
CA GLN A 105 -7.53 -0.40 24.34
C GLN A 105 -8.59 -0.89 25.33
N LEU A 106 -9.71 -1.40 24.82
CA LEU A 106 -10.78 -1.98 25.65
C LEU A 106 -10.38 -3.32 26.27
N HIS A 107 -9.59 -4.12 25.56
CA HIS A 107 -9.26 -5.48 25.96
C HIS A 107 -7.76 -5.75 25.95
N PRO A 108 -6.96 -5.08 26.80
CA PRO A 108 -5.52 -5.31 26.87
C PRO A 108 -5.15 -6.75 27.26
N GLU A 109 -6.03 -7.45 27.99
CA GLU A 109 -5.83 -8.82 28.47
C GLU A 109 -5.66 -9.86 27.36
N TYR A 110 -6.22 -9.64 26.18
CA TYR A 110 -6.08 -10.56 25.05
C TYR A 110 -4.84 -10.31 24.21
N PHE A 111 -4.11 -9.21 24.47
CA PHE A 111 -2.99 -8.78 23.65
C PHE A 111 -1.73 -8.56 24.51
N GLU A 112 -1.31 -9.63 25.19
CA GLU A 112 -0.03 -9.63 25.89
C GLU A 112 1.14 -9.44 24.90
N PRO A 113 2.07 -8.50 25.17
CA PRO A 113 3.20 -8.28 24.29
C PRO A 113 4.13 -9.51 24.30
N PRO A 114 4.47 -10.08 23.13
CA PRO A 114 5.36 -11.24 23.08
C PRO A 114 6.78 -10.86 23.51
N GLU A 115 7.45 -11.80 24.18
CA GLU A 115 8.87 -11.68 24.52
C GLU A 115 9.71 -11.62 23.24
N ARG A 116 10.50 -10.55 23.07
CA ARG A 116 11.39 -10.39 21.92
C ARG A 116 12.69 -11.17 22.13
N LYS A 117 12.82 -12.30 21.40
CA LYS A 117 14.05 -13.12 21.38
C LYS A 117 14.94 -12.76 20.19
N LYS A 118 16.25 -12.68 20.39
CA LYS A 118 17.19 -12.39 19.29
C LYS A 118 17.32 -13.62 18.39
N VAL A 119 17.66 -13.39 17.12
CA VAL A 119 17.92 -14.50 16.16
C VAL A 119 19.05 -15.41 16.65
N GLY A 120 20.06 -14.86 17.33
CA GLY A 120 21.13 -15.65 17.95
C GLY A 120 20.68 -16.53 19.13
N GLU A 121 19.52 -16.23 19.74
CA GLU A 121 18.93 -17.02 20.83
C GLU A 121 17.92 -18.05 20.28
N LEU A 122 17.54 -17.95 19.00
CA LEU A 122 16.59 -18.82 18.32
C LEU A 122 17.32 -20.02 17.69
N PHE A 123 17.38 -21.12 18.40
CA PHE A 123 17.84 -22.41 17.85
C PHE A 123 16.72 -23.06 17.03
N LYS A 124 16.60 -22.67 15.76
CA LYS A 124 15.73 -23.36 14.79
C LYS A 124 16.49 -24.48 14.10
N GLU A 125 15.78 -25.56 13.80
CA GLU A 125 16.31 -26.62 12.95
C GLU A 125 16.66 -26.07 11.55
N TRP A 126 17.85 -26.39 11.06
CA TRP A 126 18.27 -26.04 9.71
C TRP A 126 17.93 -27.18 8.75
N VAL A 127 16.97 -26.94 7.86
CA VAL A 127 16.58 -27.88 6.82
C VAL A 127 17.21 -27.43 5.49
N PRO A 128 18.27 -28.11 4.99
CA PRO A 128 18.85 -27.77 3.70
C PRO A 128 17.91 -28.13 2.56
N VAL A 129 17.86 -27.27 1.53
CA VAL A 129 17.25 -27.62 0.25
C VAL A 129 18.25 -28.51 -0.50
N ARG A 130 17.87 -29.74 -0.81
CA ARG A 130 18.67 -30.72 -1.56
C ARG A 130 18.05 -30.97 -2.92
#